data_AF-A0A845AHH2-F1
#
_entry.id   AF-A0A845AHH2-F1
#
_cell.length_a   1.000
_cell.length_b   1.000
_cell.length_c   1.000
_cell.angle_alpha   90.00
_cell.angle_beta   90.00
_cell.angle_gamma   90.00
#
_symmetry.space_group_name_H-M   'P 1'
#
loop_
_entity.id
_entity.type
_entity.pdbx_description
1 polymer ?
#
loop_
_entity_poly.entity_id
_entity_poly.type
_entity_poly.pdbx_seq_one_letter_code
_entity_poly.pdbx_strand_id
1 'polypeptide(L)'
;MALSPQWLDQLRSRITLSAVIGRNVRLQKAGREFKACCPFHDEKSPSFTVNDAKGFYHCFGCGAHGDAIRWLTDHQGMGFMDAVKELAAEAGLDVPAPDPRVARQAEKRASLHDVTAAAQEWFVGNLRSADGATARSYLERRGITDATIREFGFGFAPDNRQALKPALSQFEEPMLVESGMRIAVDDKEPYDRFRGRLMLPIQDARGRVIAFGGRILDADGNGPKYLNSPDTPLFDKGRTLYNLHRAAPAARKSGRIVVVEGYMDVVALAQAGIAEAVAPLGTALTEHQLDLLWRQVERPILCFDGDAAGQRAAMRAIERALPLLRPAHSLGIVQLPAGVDPDDLIREQGAVAIERLLSEPMSLLDALWHFERDAQPLASPEAKAGLKARLMDHTDTIEHPDIKALYRRELLERFSAFAFPPRERKPWQPSQRRGGTTADISALSTDAAARLRRAIEGGSRDGFTFAVLSGLARLPDQVARHEEALIKLARRDRNIAPAIDSLIEASESLDSRDSSPISMEFGLPAPPEKSHFAFLDEGTDPGDAREELAEAVSLLVERPALEAALVAATKRFERDPEGSIAEQGRLRERLLALNERVKLFGRSRAAMARPANLTHTADTVPADAAETE
;
A
#
# COMPACT_ATOMS: atom_id res chain seq x y z
N MET A 1 41.12 -12.66 12.52
CA MET A 1 40.50 -12.75 13.85
C MET A 1 39.70 -14.04 13.86
N ALA A 2 40.02 -15.00 14.71
CA ALA A 2 39.17 -16.17 14.87
C ALA A 2 38.97 -16.39 16.37
N LEU A 3 37.89 -15.84 16.92
CA LEU A 3 37.34 -16.36 18.16
C LEU A 3 37.01 -17.82 17.88
N SER A 4 37.63 -18.75 18.60
CA SER A 4 37.37 -20.17 18.34
C SER A 4 35.89 -20.46 18.63
N PRO A 5 35.24 -21.34 17.86
CA PRO A 5 33.87 -21.75 18.15
C PRO A 5 33.71 -22.23 19.60
N GLN A 6 34.71 -22.94 20.12
CA GLN A 6 34.75 -23.39 21.52
C GLN A 6 34.73 -22.25 22.54
N TRP A 7 35.42 -21.13 22.26
CA TRP A 7 35.42 -19.97 23.16
C TRP A 7 34.07 -19.24 23.11
N LEU A 8 33.47 -19.10 21.94
CA LEU A 8 32.12 -18.53 21.80
C LEU A 8 31.07 -19.37 22.53
N ASP A 9 31.18 -20.70 22.46
CA ASP A 9 30.30 -21.61 23.19
C ASP A 9 30.53 -21.52 24.71
N GLN A 10 31.78 -21.35 25.14
CA GLN A 10 32.10 -21.08 26.55
C GLN A 10 31.48 -19.76 27.03
N LEU A 11 31.57 -18.69 26.24
CA LEU A 11 30.94 -17.41 26.54
C LEU A 11 29.41 -17.57 26.66
N ARG A 12 28.77 -18.21 25.68
CA ARG A 12 27.32 -18.47 25.69
C ARG A 12 26.89 -19.26 26.93
N SER A 13 27.68 -20.24 27.36
CA SER A 13 27.36 -21.07 28.54
C SER A 13 27.41 -20.33 29.87
N ARG A 14 28.13 -19.20 29.95
CA ARG A 14 28.26 -18.39 31.16
C ARG A 14 27.27 -17.23 31.24
N ILE A 15 26.58 -16.95 30.14
CA ILE A 15 25.61 -15.87 30.07
C ILE A 15 24.21 -16.42 30.27
N THR A 16 23.49 -15.80 31.20
CA THR A 16 22.06 -16.06 31.37
C THR A 16 21.29 -15.13 30.45
N LEU A 17 20.66 -15.68 29.41
CA LEU A 17 20.02 -14.90 28.34
C LEU A 17 18.88 -14.02 28.88
N SER A 18 18.08 -14.53 29.81
CA SER A 18 17.01 -13.77 30.47
C SER A 18 17.54 -12.58 31.26
N ALA A 19 18.75 -12.65 31.82
CA ALA A 19 19.37 -11.52 32.53
C ALA A 19 19.81 -10.42 31.56
N VAL A 20 20.32 -10.79 30.39
CA VAL A 20 20.71 -9.83 29.34
C VAL A 20 19.49 -9.15 28.72
N ILE A 21 18.46 -9.93 28.36
CA ILE A 21 17.23 -9.42 27.75
C ILE A 21 16.41 -8.61 28.77
N GLY A 22 16.37 -9.06 30.03
CA GLY A 22 15.61 -8.47 31.12
C GLY A 22 15.97 -7.03 31.47
N ARG A 23 17.11 -6.53 30.97
CA ARG A 23 17.52 -5.12 31.11
C ARG A 23 16.58 -4.16 30.40
N ASN A 24 16.09 -4.57 29.23
CA ASN A 24 15.33 -3.70 28.33
C ASN A 24 13.89 -4.20 28.16
N VAL A 25 13.64 -5.49 28.42
CA VAL A 25 12.34 -6.12 28.22
C VAL A 25 11.84 -6.69 29.54
N ARG A 26 10.60 -6.37 29.89
CA ARG A 26 9.97 -6.91 31.11
C ARG A 26 9.57 -8.37 30.90
N LEU A 27 10.43 -9.29 31.33
CA LEU A 27 10.21 -10.73 31.25
C LEU A 27 9.28 -11.23 32.37
N GLN A 28 8.32 -12.08 32.01
CA GLN A 28 7.45 -12.81 32.93
C GLN A 28 7.83 -14.28 32.95
N LYS A 29 8.02 -14.85 34.14
CA LYS A 29 8.39 -16.27 34.27
C LYS A 29 7.20 -17.18 33.95
N ALA A 30 7.38 -18.11 33.02
CA ALA A 30 6.37 -19.07 32.57
C ALA A 30 6.94 -20.50 32.61
N GLY A 31 6.91 -21.11 33.80
CA GLY A 31 7.49 -22.44 34.02
C GLY A 31 9.02 -22.40 33.96
N ARG A 32 9.60 -23.10 32.97
CA ARG A 32 11.05 -23.17 32.73
C ARG A 32 11.57 -22.11 31.75
N GLU A 33 10.67 -21.33 31.16
CA GLU A 33 10.99 -20.28 30.19
C GLU A 33 10.49 -18.93 30.69
N PHE A 34 10.90 -17.85 30.02
CA PHE A 34 10.36 -16.51 30.22
C PHE A 34 9.57 -16.09 28.99
N LYS A 35 8.55 -15.27 29.21
CA LYS A 35 7.69 -14.70 28.17
C LYS A 35 7.64 -13.19 28.26
N ALA A 36 7.55 -12.52 27.12
CA ALA A 36 7.29 -11.09 27.04
C ALA A 36 6.57 -10.75 25.72
N CYS A 37 6.08 -9.52 25.61
CA CYS A 37 5.82 -8.94 24.29
C CYS A 37 7.15 -8.76 23.57
N CYS A 38 7.14 -9.08 22.28
CA CYS A 38 8.32 -9.03 21.45
C CYS A 38 8.85 -7.59 21.32
N PRO A 39 10.16 -7.39 21.47
CA PRO A 39 10.78 -6.08 21.30
C PRO A 39 11.10 -5.78 19.82
N PHE A 40 10.95 -6.76 18.93
CA PHE A 40 11.24 -6.63 17.49
C PHE A 40 10.00 -6.27 16.64
N HIS A 41 8.80 -6.41 17.19
CA HIS A 41 7.53 -6.04 16.55
C HIS A 41 6.47 -5.74 17.61
N ASP A 42 5.47 -4.93 17.28
CA ASP A 42 4.46 -4.51 18.25
C ASP A 42 3.37 -5.57 18.41
N GLU A 43 3.14 -6.03 19.65
CA GLU A 43 2.12 -7.02 19.98
C GLU A 43 1.55 -6.83 21.39
N LYS A 44 0.26 -7.16 21.56
CA LYS A 44 -0.44 -7.08 22.85
C LYS A 44 -0.37 -8.37 23.68
N SER A 45 -0.17 -9.51 23.01
CA SER A 45 -0.03 -10.82 23.65
C SER A 45 1.43 -11.24 23.66
N PRO A 46 1.96 -11.81 24.76
CA PRO A 46 3.37 -12.18 24.83
C PRO A 46 3.67 -13.40 23.93
N SER A 47 4.31 -13.18 22.77
CA SER A 47 4.77 -14.24 21.86
C SER A 47 6.29 -14.44 21.88
N PHE A 48 7.03 -13.58 22.59
CA PHE A 48 8.47 -13.69 22.75
C PHE A 48 8.83 -14.62 23.90
N THR A 49 9.47 -15.75 23.59
CA THR A 49 9.95 -16.71 24.59
C THR A 49 11.47 -16.66 24.72
N VAL A 50 11.96 -16.77 25.95
CA VAL A 50 13.38 -16.87 26.27
C VAL A 50 13.62 -18.14 27.07
N ASN A 51 14.54 -18.97 26.60
CA ASN A 51 14.90 -20.21 27.25
C ASN A 51 16.38 -20.19 27.66
N ASP A 52 16.64 -19.98 28.95
CA ASP A 52 18.01 -19.96 29.48
C ASP A 52 18.72 -21.31 29.36
N ALA A 53 17.99 -22.43 29.50
CA ALA A 53 18.58 -23.77 29.42
C ALA A 53 19.05 -24.11 28.00
N LYS A 54 18.37 -23.59 26.97
CA LYS A 54 18.73 -23.76 25.56
C LYS A 54 19.56 -22.59 25.01
N GLY A 55 19.68 -21.49 25.74
CA GLY A 55 20.50 -20.33 25.38
C GLY A 55 19.98 -19.51 24.20
N PHE A 56 18.67 -19.59 23.88
CA PHE A 56 18.08 -18.82 22.78
C PHE A 56 16.75 -18.18 23.14
N TYR A 57 16.41 -17.12 22.40
CA TYR A 57 15.06 -16.55 22.35
C TYR A 57 14.39 -16.87 21.02
N HIS A 58 13.06 -16.89 21.02
CA HIS A 58 12.27 -17.03 19.81
C HIS A 58 10.95 -16.27 19.95
N CYS A 59 10.62 -15.49 18.94
CA CYS A 59 9.31 -14.85 18.82
C CYS A 59 8.39 -15.66 17.91
N PHE A 60 7.25 -16.11 18.44
CA PHE A 60 6.26 -16.84 17.63
C PHE A 60 5.42 -15.92 16.74
N GLY A 61 5.42 -14.60 16.96
CA GLY A 61 4.76 -13.62 16.10
C GLY A 61 5.57 -13.29 14.85
N CYS A 62 6.79 -12.76 15.01
CA CYS A 62 7.62 -12.27 13.90
C CYS A 62 8.77 -13.20 13.48
N GLY A 63 8.98 -14.33 14.16
CA GLY A 63 10.07 -15.28 13.86
C GLY A 63 11.47 -14.85 14.31
N ALA A 64 11.59 -13.71 15.01
CA ALA A 64 12.88 -13.27 15.55
C ALA A 64 13.50 -14.34 16.46
N HIS A 65 14.74 -14.73 16.19
CA HIS A 65 15.43 -15.82 16.87
C HIS A 65 16.92 -15.51 17.04
N GLY A 66 17.47 -15.80 18.22
CA GLY A 66 18.88 -15.53 18.49
C GLY A 66 19.35 -15.93 19.88
N ASP A 67 20.66 -15.76 20.09
CA ASP A 67 21.34 -15.92 21.36
C ASP A 67 21.64 -14.54 22.00
N ALA A 68 22.40 -14.52 23.11
CA ALA A 68 22.75 -13.29 23.80
C ALA A 68 23.57 -12.31 22.95
N ILE A 69 24.44 -12.82 22.07
CA ILE A 69 25.24 -11.99 21.17
C ILE A 69 24.32 -11.35 20.14
N ARG A 70 23.45 -12.16 19.52
CA ARG A 70 22.50 -11.72 18.52
C ARG A 70 21.48 -10.72 19.07
N TRP A 71 21.11 -10.85 20.34
CA TRP A 71 20.33 -9.84 21.04
C TRP A 71 21.04 -8.47 21.04
N LEU A 72 22.31 -8.40 21.44
CA LEU A 72 23.06 -7.14 21.45
C LEU A 72 23.28 -6.59 20.03
N THR A 73 23.49 -7.43 19.03
CA THR A 73 23.69 -6.96 17.65
C THR A 73 22.39 -6.50 17.01
N ASP A 74 21.35 -7.32 17.06
CA ASP A 74 20.14 -7.12 16.25
C ASP A 74 19.16 -6.17 16.95
N HIS A 75 19.06 -6.23 18.28
CA HIS A 75 18.19 -5.34 19.05
C HIS A 75 18.90 -4.03 19.47
N GLN A 76 20.17 -4.09 19.90
CA GLN A 76 20.89 -2.90 20.36
C GLN A 76 21.77 -2.25 19.29
N GLY A 77 21.89 -2.85 18.10
CA GLY A 77 22.71 -2.31 17.01
C GLY A 77 24.21 -2.33 17.29
N MET A 78 24.66 -3.14 18.24
CA MET A 78 26.06 -3.22 18.65
C MET A 78 26.90 -3.96 17.61
N GLY A 79 28.14 -3.54 17.41
CA GLY A 79 29.09 -4.31 16.59
C GLY A 79 29.38 -5.66 17.24
N PHE A 80 29.50 -6.74 16.45
CA PHE A 80 29.68 -8.11 16.96
C PHE A 80 30.81 -8.24 18.00
N MET A 81 31.97 -7.62 17.75
CA MET A 81 33.10 -7.67 18.69
C MET A 81 32.87 -6.86 19.96
N ASP A 82 32.09 -5.78 19.90
CA ASP A 82 31.74 -4.99 21.08
C ASP A 82 30.74 -5.77 21.94
N ALA A 83 29.76 -6.45 21.30
CA ALA A 83 28.83 -7.35 21.97
C ALA A 83 29.55 -8.52 22.66
N VAL A 84 30.54 -9.11 22.00
CA VAL A 84 31.39 -10.16 22.58
C VAL A 84 32.16 -9.64 23.79
N LYS A 85 32.76 -8.44 23.71
CA LYS A 85 33.51 -7.85 24.83
C LYS A 85 32.64 -7.54 26.04
N GLU A 86 31.44 -6.99 25.80
CA GLU A 86 30.49 -6.69 26.87
C GLU A 86 30.04 -7.95 27.60
N LEU A 87 29.62 -8.98 26.85
CA LEU A 87 29.22 -10.25 27.44
C LEU A 87 30.40 -10.95 28.13
N ALA A 88 31.62 -10.86 27.58
CA ALA A 88 32.79 -11.47 28.20
C ALA A 88 33.14 -10.79 29.54
N ALA A 89 33.05 -9.47 29.62
CA ALA A 89 33.24 -8.72 30.86
C ALA A 89 32.21 -9.14 31.94
N GLU A 90 30.96 -9.35 31.55
CA GLU A 90 29.91 -9.85 32.45
C GLU A 90 30.14 -11.30 32.88
N ALA A 91 30.60 -12.15 31.97
CA ALA A 91 30.90 -13.56 32.23
C ALA A 91 32.20 -13.79 33.02
N GLY A 92 32.94 -12.72 33.35
CA GLY A 92 34.28 -12.79 33.92
C GLY A 92 35.24 -13.58 33.03
N LEU A 93 35.06 -13.51 31.71
CA LEU A 93 35.89 -14.13 30.70
C LEU A 93 36.79 -13.06 30.08
N ASP A 94 38.09 -13.32 30.07
CA ASP A 94 38.99 -12.54 29.24
C ASP A 94 38.72 -12.88 27.76
N VAL A 95 38.38 -11.86 26.97
CA VAL A 95 38.35 -12.00 25.52
C VAL A 95 39.78 -12.31 25.08
N PRO A 96 40.01 -13.42 24.35
CA PRO A 96 41.34 -13.79 23.88
C PRO A 96 41.96 -12.60 23.19
N ALA A 97 42.99 -12.04 23.82
CA ALA A 97 43.71 -10.93 23.23
C ALA A 97 44.26 -11.43 21.89
N PRO A 98 44.09 -10.68 20.79
CA PRO A 98 44.92 -10.94 19.63
C PRO A 98 46.37 -10.92 20.10
N ASP A 99 47.20 -11.87 19.65
CA ASP A 99 48.64 -11.91 19.97
C ASP A 99 49.15 -10.46 19.98
N PRO A 100 49.74 -9.94 21.08
CA PRO A 100 50.14 -8.54 21.17
C PRO A 100 50.99 -8.07 20.00
N ARG A 101 51.68 -8.99 19.29
CA ARG A 101 52.38 -8.71 18.02
C ARG A 101 51.41 -8.54 16.86
N VAL A 102 50.41 -9.41 16.70
CA VAL A 102 49.36 -9.33 15.67
C VAL A 102 48.39 -8.18 15.95
N ALA A 103 48.06 -7.89 17.21
CA ALA A 103 47.26 -6.73 17.64
C ALA A 103 48.00 -5.43 17.38
N ARG A 104 49.29 -5.32 17.78
CA ARG A 104 50.13 -4.16 17.43
C ARG A 104 50.38 -4.07 15.93
N GLN A 105 50.48 -5.18 15.20
CA GLN A 105 50.59 -5.16 13.74
C GLN A 105 49.28 -4.77 13.07
N ALA A 106 48.13 -5.14 13.62
CA ALA A 106 46.80 -4.76 13.13
C ALA A 106 46.45 -3.31 13.48
N GLU A 107 46.81 -2.82 14.66
CA GLU A 107 46.76 -1.39 15.03
C GLU A 107 47.74 -0.55 14.21
N LYS A 108 48.91 -1.11 13.84
CA LYS A 108 49.87 -0.46 12.93
C LYS A 108 49.49 -0.56 11.46
N ARG A 109 48.60 -1.49 11.09
CA ARG A 109 48.18 -1.65 9.69
C ARG A 109 47.10 -0.62 9.41
N ALA A 110 47.37 0.24 8.44
CA ALA A 110 46.37 1.16 7.94
C ALA A 110 45.04 0.43 7.67
N SER A 111 43.95 1.05 8.08
CA SER A 111 42.59 0.62 7.78
C SER A 111 42.09 1.29 6.49
N LEU A 112 41.03 0.76 5.88
CA LEU A 112 40.38 1.42 4.75
C LEU A 112 39.82 2.80 5.13
N HIS A 113 39.47 3.03 6.40
CA HIS A 113 39.04 4.34 6.89
C HIS A 113 40.20 5.34 6.88
N ASP A 114 41.43 4.90 7.14
CA ASP A 114 42.62 5.77 7.07
C ASP A 114 42.89 6.19 5.62
N VAL A 115 42.67 5.28 4.66
CA VAL A 115 42.77 5.58 3.23
C VAL A 115 41.74 6.63 2.80
N THR A 116 40.47 6.44 3.16
CA THR A 116 39.41 7.39 2.78
C THR A 116 39.56 8.74 3.49
N ALA A 117 40.03 8.77 4.74
CA ALA A 117 40.36 10.00 5.45
C ALA A 117 41.52 10.75 4.80
N ALA A 118 42.62 10.07 4.47
CA ALA A 118 43.75 10.69 3.78
C ALA A 118 43.38 11.17 2.36
N ALA A 119 42.55 10.42 1.64
CA ALA A 119 42.01 10.85 0.34
C ALA A 119 41.17 12.12 0.49
N GLN A 120 40.31 12.19 1.51
CA GLN A 120 39.51 13.37 1.83
C GLN A 120 40.40 14.59 2.10
N GLU A 121 41.41 14.46 2.96
CA GLU A 121 42.36 15.54 3.26
C GLU A 121 43.08 16.03 2.00
N TRP A 122 43.53 15.10 1.15
CA TRP A 122 44.18 15.40 -0.11
C TRP A 122 43.25 16.15 -1.07
N PHE A 123 42.01 15.69 -1.25
CA PHE A 123 41.03 16.37 -2.10
C PHE A 123 40.70 17.78 -1.57
N VAL A 124 40.56 17.98 -0.26
CA VAL A 124 40.36 19.30 0.34
C VAL A 124 41.57 20.21 0.08
N GLY A 125 42.79 19.68 0.18
CA GLY A 125 44.02 20.39 -0.16
C GLY A 125 44.03 20.86 -1.62
N ASN A 126 43.68 19.96 -2.54
CA ASN A 126 43.59 20.26 -3.98
C ASN A 126 42.51 21.30 -4.30
N LEU A 127 41.38 21.29 -3.60
CA LEU A 127 40.34 22.31 -3.79
C LEU A 127 40.85 23.72 -3.45
N ARG A 128 41.86 23.85 -2.58
CA ARG A 128 42.49 25.12 -2.21
C ARG A 128 43.69 25.48 -3.09
N SER A 129 44.22 24.54 -3.89
CA SER A 129 45.37 24.76 -4.76
C SER A 129 44.98 25.47 -6.06
N ALA A 130 45.96 25.71 -6.95
CA ALA A 130 45.69 26.25 -8.28
C ALA A 130 44.76 25.33 -9.11
N ASP A 131 44.91 24.00 -8.97
CA ASP A 131 44.12 23.02 -9.71
C ASP A 131 42.62 23.08 -9.38
N GLY A 132 42.27 23.47 -8.15
CA GLY A 132 40.89 23.62 -7.70
C GLY A 132 40.17 24.88 -8.20
N ALA A 133 40.81 25.74 -9.00
CA ALA A 133 40.23 27.04 -9.41
C ALA A 133 38.86 26.90 -10.09
N THR A 134 38.71 25.99 -11.05
CA THR A 134 37.43 25.74 -11.74
C THR A 134 36.35 25.26 -10.77
N ALA A 135 36.71 24.42 -9.80
CA ALA A 135 35.79 23.91 -8.78
C ALA A 135 35.30 25.01 -7.85
N ARG A 136 36.20 25.89 -7.38
CA ARG A 136 35.83 27.06 -6.57
C ARG A 136 34.91 28.00 -7.33
N SER A 137 35.24 28.36 -8.57
CA SER A 137 34.37 29.21 -9.40
C SER A 137 33.00 28.58 -9.64
N TYR A 138 32.91 27.25 -9.76
CA TYR A 138 31.63 26.55 -9.85
C TYR A 138 30.81 26.65 -8.56
N LEU A 139 31.44 26.44 -7.40
CA LEU A 139 30.79 26.53 -6.08
C LEU A 139 30.32 27.96 -5.80
N GLU A 140 31.13 28.97 -6.14
CA GLU A 140 30.77 30.38 -6.05
C GLU A 140 29.55 30.72 -6.91
N ARG A 141 29.51 30.26 -8.18
CA ARG A 141 28.33 30.45 -9.04
C ARG A 141 27.07 29.78 -8.51
N ARG A 142 27.21 28.68 -7.77
CA ARG A 142 26.11 28.00 -7.07
C ARG A 142 25.76 28.65 -5.73
N GLY A 143 26.49 29.68 -5.29
CA GLY A 143 26.24 30.35 -4.03
C GLY A 143 26.55 29.49 -2.80
N ILE A 144 27.41 28.46 -2.93
CA ILE A 144 27.80 27.62 -1.80
C ILE A 144 28.87 28.36 -0.99
N THR A 145 28.58 28.60 0.29
CA THR A 145 29.47 29.37 1.17
C THR A 145 30.69 28.57 1.59
N ASP A 146 31.79 29.26 1.91
CA ASP A 146 33.00 28.64 2.47
C ASP A 146 32.74 27.85 3.76
N ALA A 147 31.76 28.27 4.56
CA ALA A 147 31.35 27.54 5.76
C ALA A 147 30.76 26.18 5.39
N THR A 148 29.83 26.16 4.43
CA THR A 148 29.22 24.94 3.90
C THR A 148 30.24 24.04 3.20
N ILE A 149 31.15 24.60 2.41
CA ILE A 149 32.27 23.86 1.77
C ILE A 149 33.10 23.12 2.83
N ARG A 150 33.44 23.78 3.94
CA ARG A 150 34.19 23.18 5.05
C ARG A 150 33.37 22.14 5.79
N GLU A 151 32.11 22.45 6.11
CA GLU A 151 31.21 21.58 6.87
C GLU A 151 30.96 20.24 6.15
N PHE A 152 30.66 20.30 4.85
CA PHE A 152 30.42 19.13 4.01
C PHE A 152 31.72 18.48 3.51
N GLY A 153 32.87 19.09 3.76
CA GLY A 153 34.18 18.56 3.37
C GLY A 153 34.35 18.47 1.86
N PHE A 154 33.95 19.49 1.10
CA PHE A 154 34.15 19.46 -0.34
C PHE A 154 35.65 19.47 -0.70
N GLY A 155 36.00 18.73 -1.74
CA GLY A 155 37.36 18.62 -2.26
C GLY A 155 37.41 18.63 -3.78
N PHE A 156 38.60 18.46 -4.36
CA PHE A 156 38.79 18.39 -5.81
C PHE A 156 39.75 17.26 -6.17
N ALA A 157 39.35 16.43 -7.14
CA ALA A 157 40.21 15.45 -7.78
C ALA A 157 40.80 16.07 -9.06
N PRO A 158 42.13 16.26 -9.14
CA PRO A 158 42.80 16.78 -10.34
C PRO A 158 42.49 15.93 -11.58
N ASP A 159 42.55 16.53 -12.77
CA ASP A 159 42.41 15.78 -14.02
C ASP A 159 43.71 15.05 -14.39
N ASN A 160 44.06 14.05 -13.56
CA ASN A 160 45.22 13.21 -13.73
C ASN A 160 44.87 11.79 -13.31
N ARG A 161 45.25 10.81 -14.13
CA ARG A 161 44.94 9.39 -13.91
C ARG A 161 45.78 8.72 -12.82
N GLN A 162 46.86 9.35 -12.37
CA GLN A 162 47.82 8.75 -11.43
C GLN A 162 48.22 9.70 -10.29
N ALA A 163 47.49 10.79 -10.04
CA ALA A 163 47.85 11.77 -9.02
C ALA A 163 47.64 11.27 -7.58
N LEU A 164 46.68 10.37 -7.36
CA LEU A 164 46.33 9.86 -6.03
C LEU A 164 47.38 8.87 -5.51
N LYS A 165 47.95 8.01 -6.36
CA LYS A 165 48.99 7.03 -5.98
C LYS A 165 50.20 7.67 -5.27
N PRO A 166 50.88 8.70 -5.82
CA PRO A 166 51.99 9.35 -5.14
C PRO A 166 51.53 10.19 -3.95
N ALA A 167 50.32 10.77 -3.98
CA ALA A 167 49.79 11.56 -2.88
C ALA A 167 49.48 10.71 -1.63
N LEU A 168 49.11 9.45 -1.84
CA LEU A 168 48.76 8.47 -0.80
C LEU A 168 49.80 7.34 -0.73
N SER A 169 51.09 7.65 -0.97
CA SER A 169 52.18 6.66 -1.04
C SER A 169 52.42 5.88 0.25
N GLN A 170 51.86 6.34 1.37
CA GLN A 170 51.89 5.65 2.66
C GLN A 170 50.98 4.41 2.71
N PHE A 171 50.09 4.23 1.75
CA PHE A 171 49.19 3.07 1.68
C PHE A 171 49.56 2.14 0.53
N GLU A 172 49.33 0.84 0.72
CA GLU A 172 49.57 -0.15 -0.32
C GLU A 172 48.52 -0.04 -1.43
N GLU A 173 48.93 -0.28 -2.69
CA GLU A 173 48.05 -0.18 -3.86
C GLU A 173 46.77 -1.03 -3.77
N PRO A 174 46.78 -2.27 -3.23
CA PRO A 174 45.56 -3.04 -3.01
C PRO A 174 44.54 -2.34 -2.12
N MET A 175 44.98 -1.58 -1.11
CA MET A 175 44.07 -0.82 -0.24
C MET A 175 43.41 0.36 -0.97
N LEU A 176 44.15 1.01 -1.87
CA LEU A 176 43.61 2.08 -2.71
C LEU A 176 42.55 1.55 -3.69
N VAL A 177 42.70 0.31 -4.16
CA VAL A 177 41.71 -0.37 -5.00
C VAL A 177 40.51 -0.83 -4.17
N GLU A 178 40.72 -1.47 -3.03
CA GLU A 178 39.67 -1.99 -2.14
C GLU A 178 38.77 -0.88 -1.56
N SER A 179 39.36 0.28 -1.26
CA SER A 179 38.62 1.49 -0.85
C SER A 179 37.88 2.18 -2.01
N GLY A 180 38.04 1.71 -3.24
CA GLY A 180 37.41 2.26 -4.43
C GLY A 180 38.02 3.57 -4.93
N MET A 181 39.20 3.97 -4.43
CA MET A 181 39.90 5.18 -4.87
C MET A 181 40.61 4.99 -6.22
N ARG A 182 41.02 3.76 -6.53
CA ARG A 182 41.65 3.37 -7.80
C ARG A 182 40.94 2.18 -8.43
N ILE A 183 41.02 2.08 -9.75
CA ILE A 183 40.46 1.01 -10.56
C ILE A 183 41.62 0.12 -11.02
N ALA A 184 41.58 -1.16 -10.65
CA ALA A 184 42.44 -2.17 -11.22
C ALA A 184 41.81 -2.71 -12.52
N VAL A 185 42.64 -2.94 -13.54
CA VAL A 185 42.25 -3.57 -14.80
C VAL A 185 43.28 -4.65 -15.10
N ASP A 186 42.83 -5.81 -15.55
CA ASP A 186 43.72 -6.92 -15.90
C ASP A 186 44.80 -6.47 -16.88
N ASP A 187 46.06 -6.87 -16.60
CA ASP A 187 47.26 -6.57 -17.38
C ASP A 187 47.53 -5.07 -17.63
N LYS A 188 46.96 -4.17 -16.82
CA LYS A 188 47.18 -2.71 -16.91
C LYS A 188 47.48 -2.12 -15.54
N GLU A 189 48.25 -1.03 -15.52
CA GLU A 189 48.46 -0.29 -14.29
C GLU A 189 47.12 0.25 -13.76
N PRO A 190 46.82 0.08 -12.46
CA PRO A 190 45.66 0.72 -11.85
C PRO A 190 45.70 2.24 -12.07
N TYR A 191 44.53 2.86 -12.07
CA TYR A 191 44.42 4.32 -12.26
C TYR A 191 43.33 4.90 -11.37
N ASP A 192 43.41 6.20 -11.13
CA ASP A 192 42.54 6.91 -10.21
C ASP A 192 41.10 6.92 -10.71
N ARG A 193 40.16 6.59 -9.82
CA ARG A 193 38.73 6.52 -10.16
C ARG A 193 38.16 7.91 -10.48
N PHE A 194 38.49 8.88 -9.64
CA PHE A 194 37.98 10.25 -9.72
C PHE A 194 39.03 11.15 -10.35
N ARG A 195 38.64 11.90 -11.39
CA ARG A 195 39.52 12.78 -12.18
C ARG A 195 38.73 13.97 -12.68
N GLY A 196 39.28 15.17 -12.54
CA GLY A 196 38.63 16.42 -12.96
C GLY A 196 37.26 16.63 -12.30
N ARG A 197 37.11 16.27 -11.03
CA ARG A 197 35.81 16.22 -10.34
C ARG A 197 35.83 17.00 -9.03
N LEU A 198 34.74 17.74 -8.78
CA LEU A 198 34.40 18.18 -7.44
C LEU A 198 34.04 16.95 -6.60
N MET A 199 34.68 16.80 -5.45
CA MET A 199 34.56 15.65 -4.57
C MET A 199 33.64 15.96 -3.39
N LEU A 200 32.67 15.07 -3.17
CA LEU A 200 31.68 15.14 -2.11
C LEU A 200 31.81 13.88 -1.25
N PRO A 201 32.34 13.96 -0.02
CA PRO A 201 32.54 12.79 0.83
C PRO A 201 31.21 12.22 1.31
N ILE A 202 31.09 10.90 1.29
CA ILE A 202 29.99 10.13 1.85
C ILE A 202 30.46 9.59 3.19
N GLN A 203 29.65 9.81 4.23
CA GLN A 203 30.01 9.52 5.61
C GLN A 203 29.06 8.50 6.23
N ASP A 204 29.60 7.66 7.12
CA ASP A 204 28.80 6.74 7.92
C ASP A 204 28.04 7.47 9.05
N ALA A 205 27.27 6.73 9.84
CA ALA A 205 26.50 7.27 10.97
C ALA A 205 27.37 7.95 12.05
N ARG A 206 28.68 7.70 12.09
CA ARG A 206 29.64 8.33 13.01
C ARG A 206 30.35 9.53 12.37
N GLY A 207 30.00 9.90 11.14
CA GLY A 207 30.63 10.99 10.40
C GLY A 207 31.98 10.65 9.76
N ARG A 208 32.40 9.37 9.75
CA ARG A 208 33.65 8.95 9.12
C ARG A 208 33.46 8.79 7.62
N VAL A 209 34.43 9.24 6.83
CA VAL A 209 34.38 9.09 5.36
C VAL A 209 34.50 7.62 4.98
N ILE A 210 33.55 7.13 4.19
CA ILE A 210 33.48 5.74 3.72
C ILE A 210 33.50 5.62 2.20
N ALA A 211 33.13 6.69 1.49
CA ALA A 211 33.07 6.74 0.03
C ALA A 211 33.02 8.19 -0.46
N PHE A 212 32.95 8.38 -1.78
CA PHE A 212 32.86 9.69 -2.40
C PHE A 212 31.87 9.68 -3.56
N GLY A 213 31.15 10.81 -3.70
CA GLY A 213 30.55 11.25 -4.95
C GLY A 213 31.49 12.23 -5.65
N GLY A 214 31.53 12.19 -6.99
CA GLY A 214 32.39 13.05 -7.81
C GLY A 214 31.59 13.67 -8.95
N ARG A 215 31.50 15.00 -8.98
CA ARG A 215 30.79 15.76 -10.02
C ARG A 215 31.77 16.30 -11.06
N ILE A 216 31.54 16.02 -12.35
CA ILE A 216 32.30 16.70 -13.41
C ILE A 216 31.93 18.18 -13.48
N LEU A 217 32.93 19.01 -13.74
CA LEU A 217 32.76 20.46 -13.84
C LEU A 217 32.70 20.94 -15.30
N ASP A 218 33.36 20.21 -16.19
CA ASP A 218 33.39 20.49 -17.62
C ASP A 218 32.23 19.80 -18.33
N ALA A 219 31.47 20.56 -19.12
CA ALA A 219 30.30 20.08 -19.86
C ALA A 219 30.67 19.05 -20.96
N ASP A 220 31.89 19.16 -21.50
CA ASP A 220 32.46 18.23 -22.50
C ASP A 220 33.24 17.08 -21.85
N GLY A 221 33.21 16.98 -20.51
CA GLY A 221 33.91 15.96 -19.75
C GLY A 221 33.46 14.55 -20.13
N ASN A 222 34.42 13.65 -20.36
CA ASN A 222 34.10 12.27 -20.70
C ASN A 222 33.63 11.49 -19.45
N GLY A 223 32.34 11.14 -19.38
CA GLY A 223 31.76 10.30 -18.34
C GLY A 223 30.47 10.85 -17.71
N PRO A 224 29.94 10.18 -16.67
CA PRO A 224 28.67 10.59 -16.06
C PRO A 224 28.82 11.89 -15.25
N LYS A 225 27.75 12.70 -15.23
CA LYS A 225 27.65 13.97 -14.47
C LYS A 225 28.05 13.80 -13.01
N TYR A 226 27.54 12.75 -12.37
CA TYR A 226 27.95 12.29 -11.05
C TYR A 226 28.49 10.86 -11.13
N LEU A 227 29.58 10.60 -10.44
CA LEU A 227 30.18 9.28 -10.28
C LEU A 227 30.30 8.98 -8.80
N ASN A 228 29.76 7.86 -8.35
CA ASN A 228 29.95 7.38 -6.98
C ASN A 228 31.08 6.35 -6.91
N SER A 229 31.71 6.22 -5.74
CA SER A 229 32.52 5.05 -5.40
C SER A 229 31.78 3.74 -5.72
N PRO A 230 32.47 2.65 -6.07
CA PRO A 230 31.84 1.33 -6.11
C PRO A 230 31.42 0.90 -4.70
N ASP A 231 30.65 -0.18 -4.57
CA ASP A 231 30.47 -0.79 -3.25
C ASP A 231 31.83 -1.33 -2.74
N THR A 232 32.08 -1.17 -1.46
CA THR A 232 33.33 -1.55 -0.78
C THR A 232 32.99 -2.16 0.59
N PRO A 233 33.96 -2.75 1.31
CA PRO A 233 33.73 -3.18 2.69
C PRO A 233 33.26 -2.08 3.64
N LEU A 234 33.51 -0.80 3.32
CA LEU A 234 33.06 0.35 4.10
C LEU A 234 31.74 0.95 3.62
N PHE A 235 31.34 0.66 2.38
CA PHE A 235 30.29 1.41 1.70
C PHE A 235 29.38 0.51 0.89
N ASP A 236 28.09 0.56 1.25
CA ASP A 236 27.00 -0.07 0.51
C ASP A 236 26.01 1.03 0.10
N LYS A 237 25.89 1.26 -1.22
CA LYS A 237 24.99 2.28 -1.78
C LYS A 237 23.54 2.07 -1.36
N GLY A 238 23.07 0.83 -1.37
CA GLY A 238 21.69 0.47 -1.07
C GLY A 238 21.33 0.57 0.40
N ARG A 239 22.31 0.80 1.28
CA ARG A 239 22.12 0.90 2.74
C ARG A 239 22.66 2.20 3.33
N THR A 240 23.04 3.15 2.47
CA THR A 240 23.59 4.44 2.89
C THR A 240 22.75 5.57 2.31
N LEU A 241 22.46 6.58 3.12
CA LEU A 241 21.88 7.85 2.69
C LEU A 241 22.91 8.96 2.89
N TYR A 242 23.09 9.80 1.89
CA TYR A 242 23.94 10.97 2.00
C TYR A 242 23.46 11.89 3.12
N ASN A 243 24.40 12.45 3.88
CA ASN A 243 24.17 13.40 4.97
C ASN A 243 23.35 12.89 6.18
N LEU A 244 22.99 11.60 6.24
CA LEU A 244 22.16 11.07 7.33
C LEU A 244 22.74 11.31 8.73
N HIS A 245 24.06 11.28 8.90
CA HIS A 245 24.71 11.52 10.20
C HIS A 245 24.50 12.94 10.76
N ARG A 246 24.38 13.97 9.88
CA ARG A 246 24.02 15.34 10.29
C ARG A 246 22.51 15.51 10.37
N ALA A 247 21.79 14.94 9.41
CA ALA A 247 20.35 15.08 9.29
C ALA A 247 19.58 14.36 10.39
N ALA A 248 20.04 13.20 10.88
CA ALA A 248 19.31 12.41 11.87
C ALA A 248 19.10 13.13 13.22
N PRO A 249 20.13 13.77 13.83
CA PRO A 249 19.91 14.62 15.00
C PRO A 249 18.93 15.77 14.76
N ALA A 250 19.02 16.44 13.61
CA ALA A 250 18.11 17.53 13.24
C ALA A 250 16.67 17.01 13.07
N ALA A 251 16.51 15.86 12.39
CA ALA A 251 15.23 15.23 12.12
C ALA A 251 14.49 14.82 13.38
N ARG A 252 15.19 14.30 14.40
CA ARG A 252 14.57 13.98 15.71
C ARG A 252 14.09 15.23 16.45
N LYS A 253 14.73 16.38 16.24
CA LYS A 253 14.35 17.64 16.85
C LYS A 253 13.18 18.29 16.11
N SER A 254 13.15 18.24 14.78
CA SER A 254 12.09 18.82 13.96
C SER A 254 10.87 17.90 13.78
N GLY A 255 11.03 16.59 14.02
CA GLY A 255 10.02 15.57 13.70
C GLY A 255 9.88 15.32 12.20
N ARG A 256 10.84 15.77 11.38
CA ARG A 256 10.78 15.74 9.91
C ARG A 256 12.12 15.29 9.33
N ILE A 257 12.08 14.51 8.25
CA ILE A 257 13.25 14.25 7.41
C ILE A 257 12.86 14.45 5.95
N VAL A 258 13.72 15.10 5.17
CA VAL A 258 13.45 15.43 3.76
C VAL A 258 14.40 14.66 2.87
N VAL A 259 13.85 13.89 1.92
CA VAL A 259 14.60 13.10 0.96
C VAL A 259 14.54 13.79 -0.40
N VAL A 260 15.69 14.21 -0.90
CA VAL A 260 15.86 14.82 -2.23
C VAL A 260 16.67 13.91 -3.15
N GLU A 261 16.78 14.24 -4.43
CA GLU A 261 17.43 13.37 -5.41
C GLU A 261 18.96 13.39 -5.33
N GLY A 262 19.54 14.56 -5.14
CA GLY A 262 20.97 14.78 -5.32
C GLY A 262 21.71 15.33 -4.11
N TYR A 263 23.03 15.22 -4.17
CA TYR A 263 23.94 15.80 -3.18
C TYR A 263 23.78 17.32 -3.05
N MET A 264 23.65 18.01 -4.18
CA MET A 264 23.60 19.47 -4.18
C MET A 264 22.31 20.00 -3.57
N ASP A 265 21.20 19.29 -3.74
CA ASP A 265 19.91 19.64 -3.13
C ASP A 265 19.98 19.55 -1.61
N VAL A 266 20.64 18.49 -1.09
CA VAL A 266 20.90 18.35 0.35
C VAL A 266 21.73 19.52 0.87
N VAL A 267 22.77 19.90 0.14
CA VAL A 267 23.66 21.00 0.55
C VAL A 267 22.95 22.35 0.49
N ALA A 268 22.14 22.59 -0.55
CA ALA A 268 21.34 23.80 -0.70
C ALA A 268 20.30 23.93 0.42
N LEU A 269 19.58 22.85 0.73
CA LEU A 269 18.63 22.77 1.85
C LEU A 269 19.31 23.03 3.19
N ALA A 270 20.44 22.36 3.45
CA ALA A 270 21.18 22.55 4.69
C ALA A 270 21.68 24.00 4.85
N GLN A 271 22.19 24.61 3.78
CA GLN A 271 22.61 26.01 3.78
C GLN A 271 21.42 26.96 4.00
N ALA A 272 20.23 26.59 3.55
CA ALA A 272 18.99 27.32 3.79
C ALA A 272 18.40 27.12 5.19
N GLY A 273 19.05 26.32 6.05
CA GLY A 273 18.62 26.05 7.43
C GLY A 273 17.78 24.77 7.61
N ILE A 274 17.56 24.00 6.54
CA ILE A 274 16.85 22.72 6.56
C ILE A 274 17.88 21.60 6.67
N ALA A 275 18.38 21.39 7.89
CA ALA A 275 19.50 20.50 8.17
C ALA A 275 19.11 19.00 8.09
N GLU A 276 17.83 18.68 8.14
CA GLU A 276 17.26 17.32 8.08
C GLU A 276 17.15 16.74 6.66
N ALA A 277 17.90 17.26 5.69
CA ALA A 277 17.90 16.79 4.32
C ALA A 277 18.87 15.62 4.07
N VAL A 278 18.43 14.62 3.32
CA VAL A 278 19.21 13.44 2.90
C VAL A 278 18.95 13.10 1.44
N ALA A 279 19.85 12.33 0.81
CA ALA A 279 19.66 11.86 -0.57
C ALA A 279 20.11 10.41 -0.74
N PRO A 280 19.47 9.62 -1.62
CA PRO A 280 19.98 8.34 -2.07
C PRO A 280 21.20 8.54 -2.98
N LEU A 281 22.03 7.51 -3.12
CA LEU A 281 23.35 7.62 -3.76
C LEU A 281 23.32 7.18 -5.23
N GLY A 282 22.55 7.92 -6.04
CA GLY A 282 22.47 7.75 -7.50
C GLY A 282 21.63 6.55 -7.97
N THR A 283 20.79 5.99 -7.10
CA THR A 283 19.83 4.92 -7.40
C THR A 283 18.45 5.29 -6.89
N ALA A 284 17.41 4.58 -7.33
CA ALA A 284 16.11 4.65 -6.67
C ALA A 284 16.25 4.31 -5.18
N LEU A 285 15.41 4.94 -4.35
CA LEU A 285 15.37 4.69 -2.91
C LEU A 285 15.14 3.20 -2.63
N THR A 286 15.90 2.60 -1.73
CA THR A 286 15.79 1.17 -1.37
C THR A 286 14.93 0.94 -0.15
N GLU A 287 14.52 -0.30 0.03
CA GLU A 287 13.79 -0.82 1.18
C GLU A 287 14.60 -0.62 2.46
N HIS A 288 15.91 -0.90 2.42
CA HIS A 288 16.80 -0.62 3.55
C HIS A 288 16.95 0.88 3.85
N GLN A 289 16.94 1.74 2.83
CA GLN A 289 16.97 3.18 3.03
C GLN A 289 15.63 3.68 3.61
N LEU A 290 14.49 3.14 3.15
CA LEU A 290 13.17 3.41 3.73
C LEU A 290 13.15 3.06 5.22
N ASP A 291 13.65 1.89 5.60
CA ASP A 291 13.80 1.50 7.01
C ASP A 291 14.67 2.47 7.80
N LEU A 292 15.78 2.96 7.23
CA LEU A 292 16.64 3.94 7.89
C LEU A 292 15.91 5.26 8.14
N LEU A 293 15.11 5.72 7.18
CA LEU A 293 14.30 6.93 7.29
C LEU A 293 13.21 6.77 8.35
N TRP A 294 12.50 5.64 8.33
CA TRP A 294 11.45 5.31 9.29
C TRP A 294 11.93 5.13 10.73
N ARG A 295 13.20 4.80 10.94
CA ARG A 295 13.84 4.85 12.26
C ARG A 295 14.07 6.27 12.78
N GLN A 296 14.08 7.27 11.90
CA GLN A 296 14.25 8.68 12.32
C GLN A 296 12.90 9.34 12.56
N VAL A 297 11.95 9.18 11.64
CA VAL A 297 10.61 9.77 11.71
C VAL A 297 9.58 8.84 11.08
N GLU A 298 8.35 8.86 11.59
CA GLU A 298 7.26 7.99 11.14
C GLU A 298 6.82 8.28 9.69
N ARG A 299 6.88 9.56 9.26
CA ARG A 299 6.50 10.00 7.92
C ARG A 299 7.59 10.87 7.25
N PRO A 300 8.61 10.24 6.64
CA PRO A 300 9.59 10.94 5.81
C PRO A 300 8.95 11.65 4.61
N ILE A 301 9.50 12.79 4.20
CA ILE A 301 9.00 13.58 3.06
C ILE A 301 9.92 13.36 1.86
N LEU A 302 9.38 12.90 0.74
CA LEU A 302 10.07 12.86 -0.54
C LEU A 302 9.81 14.17 -1.29
N CYS A 303 10.88 14.89 -1.62
CA CYS A 303 10.87 16.14 -2.37
C CYS A 303 11.79 15.98 -3.58
N PHE A 304 11.25 15.41 -4.66
CA PHE A 304 11.98 15.14 -5.89
C PHE A 304 11.72 16.23 -6.95
N ASP A 305 12.51 16.22 -8.01
CA ASP A 305 12.52 17.26 -9.03
C ASP A 305 11.14 17.34 -9.71
N GLY A 306 10.72 18.55 -10.10
CA GLY A 306 9.42 18.79 -10.73
C GLY A 306 9.31 18.28 -12.18
N ASP A 307 10.22 17.42 -12.63
CA ASP A 307 10.25 16.89 -13.99
C ASP A 307 9.69 15.45 -14.08
N ALA A 308 9.65 14.90 -15.30
CA ALA A 308 9.16 13.55 -15.50
C ALA A 308 10.07 12.47 -14.88
N ALA A 309 11.37 12.75 -14.67
CA ALA A 309 12.29 11.82 -14.03
C ALA A 309 12.05 11.76 -12.52
N GLY A 310 11.86 12.91 -11.87
CA GLY A 310 11.52 13.02 -10.46
C GLY A 310 10.16 12.41 -10.13
N GLN A 311 9.15 12.61 -10.99
CA GLN A 311 7.87 11.91 -10.85
C GLN A 311 8.02 10.38 -10.92
N ARG A 312 8.81 9.86 -11.87
CA ARG A 312 9.11 8.42 -11.95
C ARG A 312 9.89 7.93 -10.72
N ALA A 313 10.78 8.75 -10.18
CA ALA A 313 11.51 8.42 -8.95
C ALA A 313 10.57 8.34 -7.74
N ALA A 314 9.64 9.28 -7.62
CA ALA A 314 8.62 9.29 -6.58
C ALA A 314 7.75 8.05 -6.68
N MET A 315 7.24 7.73 -7.87
CA MET A 315 6.41 6.53 -8.07
C MET A 315 7.15 5.24 -7.73
N ARG A 316 8.42 5.09 -8.11
CA ARG A 316 9.24 3.93 -7.70
C ARG A 316 9.42 3.85 -6.19
N ALA A 317 9.56 4.98 -5.50
CA ALA A 317 9.67 5.00 -4.05
C ALA A 317 8.34 4.62 -3.38
N ILE A 318 7.21 5.04 -3.96
CA ILE A 318 5.85 4.63 -3.56
C ILE A 318 5.71 3.10 -3.69
N GLU A 319 6.01 2.54 -4.87
CA GLU A 319 5.92 1.10 -5.13
C GLU A 319 6.74 0.26 -4.15
N ARG A 320 7.92 0.73 -3.74
CA ARG A 320 8.77 0.06 -2.76
C ARG A 320 8.28 0.21 -1.32
N ALA A 321 7.62 1.32 -1.02
CA ALA A 321 7.10 1.60 0.32
C ALA A 321 5.79 0.85 0.60
N LEU A 322 4.93 0.64 -0.40
CA LEU A 322 3.61 0.02 -0.25
C LEU A 322 3.64 -1.34 0.47
N PRO A 323 4.51 -2.31 0.11
CA PRO A 323 4.58 -3.60 0.82
C PRO A 323 5.03 -3.45 2.27
N LEU A 324 5.85 -2.45 2.57
CA LEU A 324 6.48 -2.24 3.87
C LEU A 324 5.64 -1.38 4.83
N LEU A 325 4.46 -0.92 4.40
CA LEU A 325 3.59 -0.08 5.22
C LEU A 325 3.15 -0.81 6.49
N ARG A 326 3.25 -0.10 7.60
CA ARG A 326 2.81 -0.53 8.94
C ARG A 326 2.20 0.66 9.67
N PRO A 327 1.45 0.47 10.77
CA PRO A 327 0.82 1.56 11.49
C PRO A 327 1.82 2.69 11.81
N ALA A 328 1.35 3.93 11.66
CA ALA A 328 2.13 5.18 11.74
C ALA A 328 3.21 5.40 10.66
N HIS A 329 3.67 4.36 9.95
CA HIS A 329 4.77 4.49 9.00
C HIS A 329 4.25 4.73 7.58
N SER A 330 4.55 5.90 7.02
CA SER A 330 4.12 6.28 5.67
C SER A 330 5.13 7.24 5.03
N LEU A 331 4.76 7.84 3.90
CA LEU A 331 5.54 8.87 3.21
C LEU A 331 4.69 10.13 3.01
N GLY A 332 5.34 11.28 3.08
CA GLY A 332 4.85 12.54 2.53
C GLY A 332 5.48 12.77 1.16
N ILE A 333 4.71 13.28 0.21
CA ILE A 333 5.22 13.57 -1.14
C ILE A 333 5.04 15.06 -1.42
N VAL A 334 6.12 15.74 -1.78
CA VAL A 334 6.12 17.13 -2.27
C VAL A 334 6.47 17.10 -3.74
N GLN A 335 5.62 17.72 -4.55
CA GLN A 335 5.88 17.96 -5.96
C GLN A 335 6.36 19.40 -6.13
N LEU A 336 7.55 19.56 -6.71
CA LEU A 336 8.06 20.87 -7.08
C LEU A 336 7.42 21.38 -8.39
N PRO A 337 7.45 22.70 -8.64
CA PRO A 337 7.04 23.26 -9.93
C PRO A 337 7.82 22.64 -11.10
N ALA A 338 7.18 22.59 -12.26
CA ALA A 338 7.73 21.91 -13.43
C ALA A 338 9.13 22.42 -13.81
N GLY A 339 10.11 21.51 -13.85
CA GLY A 339 11.49 21.81 -14.22
C GLY A 339 12.32 22.54 -13.17
N VAL A 340 11.83 22.63 -11.93
CA VAL A 340 12.54 23.24 -10.79
C VAL A 340 13.03 22.15 -9.83
N ASP A 341 14.29 22.24 -9.41
CA ASP A 341 14.89 21.42 -8.35
C ASP A 341 14.93 22.20 -7.01
N PRO A 342 15.18 21.55 -5.85
CA PRO A 342 15.24 22.24 -4.57
C PRO A 342 16.27 23.39 -4.51
N ASP A 343 17.44 23.23 -5.16
CA ASP A 343 18.50 24.26 -5.20
C ASP A 343 18.03 25.51 -5.96
N ASP A 344 17.44 25.33 -7.14
CA ASP A 344 16.90 26.40 -7.97
C ASP A 344 15.74 27.11 -7.27
N LEU A 345 14.82 26.39 -6.60
CA LEU A 345 13.72 27.01 -5.85
C LEU A 345 14.24 27.90 -4.71
N ILE A 346 15.23 27.42 -3.95
CA ILE A 346 15.85 28.19 -2.86
C ILE A 346 16.55 29.43 -3.40
N ARG A 347 17.25 29.32 -4.53
CA ARG A 347 17.97 30.45 -5.13
C ARG A 347 17.02 31.52 -5.68
N GLU A 348 15.89 31.12 -6.26
CA GLU A 348 14.93 32.04 -6.88
C GLU A 348 13.98 32.67 -5.86
N GLN A 349 13.49 31.89 -4.89
CA GLN A 349 12.38 32.27 -4.01
C GLN A 349 12.73 32.22 -2.51
N GLY A 350 13.93 31.75 -2.16
CA GLY A 350 14.40 31.67 -0.78
C GLY A 350 13.88 30.46 0.00
N ALA A 351 14.44 30.27 1.21
CA ALA A 351 14.12 29.16 2.10
C ALA A 351 12.63 29.07 2.48
N VAL A 352 11.94 30.22 2.55
CA VAL A 352 10.52 30.29 2.93
C VAL A 352 9.63 29.57 1.91
N ALA A 353 9.97 29.62 0.62
CA ALA A 353 9.20 28.98 -0.43
C ALA A 353 9.21 27.46 -0.29
N ILE A 354 10.39 26.87 -0.05
CA ILE A 354 10.52 25.43 0.13
C ILE A 354 9.93 24.96 1.47
N GLU A 355 10.08 25.73 2.55
CA GLU A 355 9.42 25.43 3.83
C GLU A 355 7.90 25.36 3.71
N ARG A 356 7.30 26.29 2.94
CA ARG A 356 5.86 26.26 2.67
C ARG A 356 5.44 24.96 1.97
N LEU A 357 6.19 24.51 0.96
CA LEU A 357 5.91 23.25 0.27
C LEU A 357 6.09 22.04 1.21
N LEU A 358 7.11 22.06 2.06
CA LEU A 358 7.40 20.99 3.02
C LEU A 358 6.41 20.94 4.19
N SER A 359 5.64 22.01 4.44
CA SER A 359 4.65 22.07 5.53
C SER A 359 3.36 21.30 5.24
N GLU A 360 3.00 21.13 3.96
CA GLU A 360 1.77 20.46 3.53
C GLU A 360 2.06 19.38 2.49
N PRO A 361 2.86 18.33 2.83
CA PRO A 361 3.15 17.26 1.89
C PRO A 361 1.89 16.42 1.62
N MET A 362 1.67 16.08 0.35
CA MET A 362 0.60 15.13 -0.04
C MET A 362 0.78 13.81 0.70
N SER A 363 -0.32 13.17 1.06
CA SER A 363 -0.25 11.81 1.60
C SER A 363 0.24 10.84 0.52
N LEU A 364 0.80 9.71 0.94
CA LEU A 364 1.18 8.62 0.03
C LEU A 364 0.01 8.19 -0.87
N LEU A 365 -1.20 8.13 -0.32
CA LEU A 365 -2.42 7.79 -1.04
C LEU A 365 -2.81 8.86 -2.06
N ASP A 366 -2.74 10.14 -1.68
CA ASP A 366 -3.01 11.25 -2.60
C ASP A 366 -2.04 11.23 -3.77
N ALA A 367 -0.74 11.09 -3.49
CA ALA A 367 0.28 11.06 -4.52
C ALA A 367 0.08 9.89 -5.48
N LEU A 368 -0.19 8.68 -4.95
CA LEU A 368 -0.49 7.49 -5.75
C LEU A 368 -1.68 7.73 -6.68
N TRP A 369 -2.78 8.30 -6.16
CA TRP A 369 -3.96 8.63 -6.96
C TRP A 369 -3.63 9.62 -8.09
N HIS A 370 -2.96 10.72 -7.78
CA HIS A 370 -2.63 11.76 -8.77
C HIS A 370 -1.70 11.21 -9.85
N PHE A 371 -0.63 10.50 -9.47
CA PHE A 371 0.31 9.93 -10.43
C PHE A 371 -0.35 8.93 -11.37
N GLU A 372 -1.17 8.01 -10.86
CA GLU A 372 -1.84 7.01 -11.70
C GLU A 372 -2.93 7.60 -12.60
N ARG A 373 -3.66 8.61 -12.10
CA ARG A 373 -4.68 9.32 -12.87
C ARG A 373 -4.06 10.13 -14.00
N ASP A 374 -2.96 10.83 -13.73
CA ASP A 374 -2.34 11.75 -14.68
C ASP A 374 -1.36 11.06 -15.64
N ALA A 375 -1.01 9.80 -15.38
CA ALA A 375 -0.09 9.01 -16.21
C ALA A 375 -0.60 8.78 -17.66
N GLN A 376 -1.91 8.68 -17.88
CA GLN A 376 -2.50 8.34 -19.17
C GLN A 376 -3.84 9.05 -19.40
N PRO A 377 -4.23 9.34 -20.66
CA PRO A 377 -5.57 9.87 -20.96
C PRO A 377 -6.69 8.90 -20.55
N LEU A 378 -7.70 9.39 -19.82
CA LEU A 378 -8.80 8.59 -19.27
C LEU A 378 -10.15 8.84 -19.97
N ALA A 379 -10.11 9.06 -21.30
CA ALA A 379 -11.27 9.48 -22.09
C ALA A 379 -12.29 8.35 -22.34
N SER A 380 -11.89 7.08 -22.27
CA SER A 380 -12.77 5.94 -22.54
C SER A 380 -13.09 5.11 -21.29
N PRO A 381 -14.20 4.35 -21.28
CA PRO A 381 -14.48 3.39 -20.21
C PRO A 381 -13.37 2.38 -19.98
N GLU A 382 -12.71 1.91 -21.05
CA GLU A 382 -11.57 0.98 -20.98
C GLU A 382 -10.37 1.63 -20.30
N ALA A 383 -10.07 2.90 -20.62
CA ALA A 383 -9.00 3.65 -19.99
C ALA A 383 -9.27 3.88 -18.49
N LYS A 384 -10.52 4.21 -18.13
CA LYS A 384 -10.95 4.30 -16.72
C LYS A 384 -10.86 2.95 -16.01
N ALA A 385 -11.25 1.85 -16.65
CA ALA A 385 -11.09 0.50 -16.11
C ALA A 385 -9.60 0.16 -15.90
N GLY A 386 -8.72 0.59 -16.81
CA GLY A 386 -7.27 0.48 -16.68
C GLY A 386 -6.72 1.23 -15.48
N LEU A 387 -7.15 2.46 -15.21
CA LEU A 387 -6.79 3.20 -13.99
C LEU A 387 -7.19 2.41 -12.74
N LYS A 388 -8.45 1.92 -12.69
CA LYS A 388 -8.92 1.13 -11.56
C LYS A 388 -8.05 -0.10 -11.34
N ALA A 389 -7.71 -0.83 -12.40
CA ALA A 389 -6.85 -2.01 -12.32
C ALA A 389 -5.49 -1.67 -11.70
N ARG A 390 -4.79 -0.65 -12.23
CA ARG A 390 -3.46 -0.24 -11.71
C ARG A 390 -3.51 0.19 -10.24
N LEU A 391 -4.52 0.97 -9.84
CA LEU A 391 -4.71 1.35 -8.44
C LEU A 391 -4.89 0.11 -7.55
N MET A 392 -5.68 -0.87 -8.01
CA MET A 392 -5.87 -2.11 -7.24
C MET A 392 -4.59 -2.95 -7.18
N ASP A 393 -3.84 -3.06 -8.28
CA ASP A 393 -2.55 -3.76 -8.32
C ASP A 393 -1.60 -3.20 -7.24
N HIS A 394 -1.49 -1.86 -7.14
CA HIS A 394 -0.71 -1.20 -6.09
C HIS A 394 -1.22 -1.54 -4.69
N THR A 395 -2.53 -1.42 -4.44
CA THR A 395 -3.08 -1.80 -3.12
C THR A 395 -2.87 -3.26 -2.78
N ASP A 396 -2.81 -4.12 -3.80
CA ASP A 396 -2.67 -5.55 -3.60
C ASP A 396 -1.29 -5.96 -3.11
N THR A 397 -0.27 -5.12 -3.35
CA THR A 397 1.09 -5.28 -2.82
C THR A 397 1.24 -4.97 -1.33
N ILE A 398 0.29 -4.23 -0.72
CA ILE A 398 0.36 -3.85 0.69
C ILE A 398 0.21 -5.09 1.57
N GLU A 399 1.20 -5.40 2.39
CA GLU A 399 1.19 -6.61 3.23
C GLU A 399 0.26 -6.47 4.45
N HIS A 400 0.19 -5.28 5.05
CA HIS A 400 -0.63 -5.07 6.25
C HIS A 400 -2.13 -5.05 5.91
N PRO A 401 -2.95 -5.97 6.46
CA PRO A 401 -4.33 -6.19 6.02
C PRO A 401 -5.25 -4.98 6.24
N ASP A 402 -5.17 -4.33 7.41
CA ASP A 402 -6.02 -3.16 7.70
C ASP A 402 -5.68 -1.96 6.83
N ILE A 403 -4.38 -1.69 6.62
CA ILE A 403 -3.90 -0.61 5.75
C ILE A 403 -4.34 -0.89 4.30
N LYS A 404 -4.17 -2.13 3.82
CA LYS A 404 -4.63 -2.55 2.50
C LYS A 404 -6.13 -2.30 2.33
N ALA A 405 -6.95 -2.69 3.29
CA ALA A 405 -8.41 -2.48 3.24
C ALA A 405 -8.77 -0.98 3.19
N LEU A 406 -8.12 -0.15 4.01
CA LEU A 406 -8.32 1.30 4.03
C LEU A 406 -7.89 1.97 2.72
N TYR A 407 -6.72 1.63 2.19
CA TYR A 407 -6.23 2.14 0.90
C TYR A 407 -7.18 1.76 -0.23
N ARG A 408 -7.63 0.51 -0.26
CA ARG A 408 -8.57 0.02 -1.28
C ARG A 408 -9.89 0.77 -1.24
N ARG A 409 -10.48 0.95 -0.05
CA ARG A 409 -11.73 1.69 0.12
C ARG A 409 -11.61 3.12 -0.39
N GLU A 410 -10.61 3.84 0.09
CA GLU A 410 -10.41 5.26 -0.24
C GLU A 410 -10.11 5.49 -1.72
N LEU A 411 -9.24 4.67 -2.33
CA LEU A 411 -8.95 4.77 -3.76
C LEU A 411 -10.16 4.41 -4.64
N LEU A 412 -10.99 3.45 -4.23
CA LEU A 412 -12.22 3.12 -4.94
C LEU A 412 -13.27 4.22 -4.83
N GLU A 413 -13.37 4.88 -3.68
CA GLU A 413 -14.27 6.03 -3.48
C GLU A 413 -13.87 7.19 -4.39
N ARG A 414 -12.58 7.55 -4.40
CA ARG A 414 -12.03 8.56 -5.31
C ARG A 414 -12.22 8.19 -6.78
N PHE A 415 -11.98 6.92 -7.13
CA PHE A 415 -12.24 6.41 -8.47
C PHE A 415 -13.71 6.58 -8.86
N SER A 416 -14.63 6.27 -7.95
CA SER A 416 -16.07 6.36 -8.21
C SER A 416 -16.51 7.80 -8.40
N ALA A 417 -16.06 8.71 -7.51
CA ALA A 417 -16.32 10.14 -7.63
C ALA A 417 -15.77 10.75 -8.92
N PHE A 418 -14.59 10.30 -9.38
CA PHE A 418 -13.99 10.73 -10.64
C PHE A 418 -14.68 10.14 -11.87
N ALA A 419 -14.96 8.84 -11.87
CA ALA A 419 -15.50 8.13 -13.02
C ALA A 419 -16.99 8.45 -13.24
N PHE A 420 -17.71 8.68 -12.15
CA PHE A 420 -19.15 8.93 -12.07
C PHE A 420 -19.42 10.18 -11.19
N PRO A 421 -19.06 11.39 -11.66
CA PRO A 421 -19.27 12.61 -10.88
C PRO A 421 -20.76 12.77 -10.53
N PRO A 422 -21.10 13.15 -9.29
CA PRO A 422 -22.48 13.36 -8.88
C PRO A 422 -23.16 14.36 -9.82
N ARG A 423 -24.33 14.02 -10.35
CA ARG A 423 -25.12 14.96 -11.16
C ARG A 423 -25.51 16.15 -10.28
N GLU A 424 -25.22 17.38 -10.72
CA GLU A 424 -25.69 18.59 -10.05
C GLU A 424 -27.21 18.52 -9.87
N ARG A 425 -27.66 18.47 -8.62
CA ARG A 425 -29.07 18.64 -8.29
C ARG A 425 -29.42 20.09 -8.64
N LYS A 426 -30.12 20.30 -9.75
CA LYS A 426 -30.62 21.63 -10.15
C LYS A 426 -31.31 22.29 -8.95
N PRO A 427 -30.98 23.55 -8.60
CA PRO A 427 -31.68 24.29 -7.57
C PRO A 427 -33.17 24.30 -7.87
N TRP A 428 -33.96 23.82 -6.93
CA TRP A 428 -35.40 23.81 -7.03
C TRP A 428 -35.89 25.26 -7.20
N GLN A 429 -36.41 25.59 -8.38
CA GLN A 429 -37.07 26.87 -8.63
C GLN A 429 -38.55 26.72 -8.26
N PRO A 430 -39.06 27.50 -7.30
CA PRO A 430 -40.49 27.50 -7.01
C PRO A 430 -41.22 28.16 -8.18
N SER A 431 -41.80 27.34 -9.06
CA SER A 431 -42.79 27.83 -10.01
C SER A 431 -44.02 28.28 -9.20
N GLN A 432 -44.36 29.57 -9.27
CA GLN A 432 -45.64 30.09 -8.79
C GLN A 432 -46.77 29.36 -9.53
N ARG A 433 -47.37 28.36 -8.87
CA ARG A 433 -48.64 27.78 -9.29
C ARG A 433 -49.71 28.11 -8.25
N ARG A 434 -50.70 28.86 -8.74
CA ARG A 434 -52.03 28.99 -8.15
C ARG A 434 -52.59 27.60 -7.80
N GLY A 435 -52.96 27.47 -6.53
CA GLY A 435 -54.11 26.71 -6.02
C GLY A 435 -54.29 25.27 -6.49
N GLY A 436 -53.94 24.33 -5.62
CA GLY A 436 -54.46 22.96 -5.68
C GLY A 436 -53.46 21.92 -5.19
N THR A 437 -53.61 21.55 -3.91
CA THR A 437 -53.21 20.28 -3.25
C THR A 437 -51.74 19.82 -3.39
N THR A 438 -51.05 19.88 -2.25
CA THR A 438 -49.84 19.15 -1.82
C THR A 438 -49.21 18.23 -2.88
N ALA A 439 -48.12 18.70 -3.48
CA ALA A 439 -47.29 17.91 -4.38
C ALA A 439 -46.34 17.02 -3.58
N ASP A 440 -46.56 15.71 -3.67
CA ASP A 440 -45.67 14.65 -3.18
C ASP A 440 -44.34 14.65 -3.93
N ILE A 441 -43.28 14.34 -3.18
CA ILE A 441 -41.89 14.23 -3.63
C ILE A 441 -41.54 12.72 -3.65
N SER A 442 -41.71 11.99 -4.77
CA SER A 442 -41.08 10.66 -5.00
C SER A 442 -41.63 9.86 -6.23
N ALA A 443 -41.92 10.45 -7.38
CA ALA A 443 -42.42 9.63 -8.51
C ALA A 443 -41.32 9.18 -9.47
N LEU A 444 -41.28 7.87 -9.79
CA LEU A 444 -40.66 7.31 -11.01
C LEU A 444 -41.03 8.19 -12.21
N SER A 445 -40.10 8.38 -13.16
CA SER A 445 -40.43 9.15 -14.37
C SER A 445 -41.70 8.58 -15.04
N THR A 446 -42.54 9.44 -15.61
CA THR A 446 -43.80 9.02 -16.28
C THR A 446 -43.57 7.93 -17.33
N ASP A 447 -42.39 7.90 -17.93
CA ASP A 447 -41.98 6.88 -18.89
C ASP A 447 -41.57 5.56 -18.21
N ALA A 448 -40.85 5.61 -17.08
CA ALA A 448 -40.53 4.43 -16.27
C ALA A 448 -41.79 3.76 -15.69
N ALA A 449 -42.73 4.55 -15.16
CA ALA A 449 -44.02 4.04 -14.68
C ALA A 449 -44.85 3.39 -15.81
N ALA A 450 -44.88 4.00 -17.00
CA ALA A 450 -45.58 3.44 -18.17
C ALA A 450 -44.91 2.18 -18.73
N ARG A 451 -43.59 2.03 -18.62
CA ARG A 451 -42.85 0.82 -19.02
C ARG A 451 -43.09 -0.32 -18.03
N LEU A 452 -43.05 -0.03 -16.73
CA LEU A 452 -43.31 -1.01 -15.69
C LEU A 452 -44.76 -1.52 -15.77
N ARG A 453 -45.75 -0.64 -16.00
CA ARG A 453 -47.14 -1.06 -16.26
C ARG A 453 -47.27 -1.93 -17.50
N ARG A 454 -46.61 -1.60 -18.61
CA ARG A 454 -46.64 -2.45 -19.83
C ARG A 454 -45.99 -3.82 -19.63
N ALA A 455 -44.93 -3.91 -18.83
CA ALA A 455 -44.30 -5.18 -18.48
C ALA A 455 -45.19 -6.03 -17.57
N ILE A 456 -46.01 -5.39 -16.73
CA ILE A 456 -46.98 -6.03 -15.84
C ILE A 456 -48.28 -6.41 -16.60
N GLU A 457 -48.75 -5.60 -17.54
CA GLU A 457 -50.01 -5.81 -18.27
C GLU A 457 -49.85 -6.61 -19.58
N GLY A 458 -48.63 -6.74 -20.10
CA GLY A 458 -48.32 -7.40 -21.38
C GLY A 458 -48.41 -8.92 -21.33
N GLY A 459 -49.58 -9.47 -21.66
CA GLY A 459 -49.88 -10.90 -21.55
C GLY A 459 -48.98 -11.88 -22.33
N SER A 460 -48.97 -13.12 -21.80
CA SER A 460 -48.84 -14.41 -22.51
C SER A 460 -47.49 -15.15 -22.64
N ARG A 461 -46.35 -14.76 -22.04
CA ARG A 461 -45.16 -15.67 -22.10
C ARG A 461 -44.45 -16.10 -20.82
N ASP A 462 -44.55 -15.42 -19.68
CA ASP A 462 -43.95 -15.96 -18.44
C ASP A 462 -44.67 -15.43 -17.18
N GLY A 463 -45.79 -16.07 -16.81
CA GLY A 463 -46.52 -15.74 -15.58
C GLY A 463 -45.68 -15.88 -14.30
N PHE A 464 -44.62 -16.68 -14.35
CA PHE A 464 -43.62 -16.79 -13.27
C PHE A 464 -42.73 -15.54 -13.18
N THR A 465 -42.23 -15.02 -14.30
CA THR A 465 -41.43 -13.79 -14.34
C THR A 465 -42.25 -12.60 -13.86
N PHE A 466 -43.51 -12.52 -14.29
CA PHE A 466 -44.47 -11.53 -13.82
C PHE A 466 -44.64 -11.57 -12.30
N ALA A 467 -44.83 -12.77 -11.73
CA ALA A 467 -44.99 -12.93 -10.30
C ALA A 467 -43.75 -12.45 -9.53
N VAL A 468 -42.54 -12.84 -9.97
CA VAL A 468 -41.28 -12.43 -9.34
C VAL A 468 -41.09 -10.91 -9.38
N LEU A 469 -41.34 -10.26 -10.52
CA LEU A 469 -41.23 -8.80 -10.64
C LEU A 469 -42.25 -8.08 -9.75
N SER A 470 -43.47 -8.63 -9.62
CA SER A 470 -44.49 -8.10 -8.71
C SER A 470 -44.12 -8.30 -7.24
N GLY A 471 -43.47 -9.41 -6.90
CA GLY A 471 -42.94 -9.69 -5.56
C GLY A 471 -41.82 -8.72 -5.17
N LEU A 472 -40.92 -8.42 -6.10
CA LEU A 472 -39.84 -7.44 -5.91
C LEU A 472 -40.37 -6.00 -5.78
N ALA A 473 -41.45 -5.65 -6.49
CA ALA A 473 -42.14 -4.38 -6.28
C ALA A 473 -42.79 -4.31 -4.89
N ARG A 474 -43.27 -5.44 -4.35
CA ARG A 474 -43.87 -5.48 -3.01
C ARG A 474 -42.82 -5.47 -1.89
N LEU A 475 -41.67 -6.10 -2.11
CA LEU A 475 -40.57 -6.27 -1.17
C LEU A 475 -39.29 -5.56 -1.70
N PRO A 476 -39.24 -4.22 -1.67
CA PRO A 476 -38.14 -3.45 -2.23
C PRO A 476 -36.77 -3.77 -1.61
N ASP A 477 -36.73 -4.13 -0.33
CA ASP A 477 -35.53 -4.56 0.39
C ASP A 477 -34.86 -5.79 -0.26
N GLN A 478 -35.62 -6.61 -0.97
CA GLN A 478 -35.10 -7.77 -1.68
C GLN A 478 -34.50 -7.41 -3.06
N VAL A 479 -34.77 -6.22 -3.61
CA VAL A 479 -34.17 -5.76 -4.87
C VAL A 479 -32.67 -5.56 -4.69
N ALA A 480 -32.23 -4.85 -3.64
CA ALA A 480 -30.83 -4.67 -3.32
C ALA A 480 -30.11 -6.01 -3.05
N ARG A 481 -30.77 -6.93 -2.35
CA ARG A 481 -30.23 -8.26 -2.05
C ARG A 481 -29.96 -9.10 -3.32
N HIS A 482 -30.75 -8.88 -4.38
CA HIS A 482 -30.68 -9.66 -5.62
C HIS A 482 -30.17 -8.86 -6.82
N GLU A 483 -29.61 -7.66 -6.61
CA GLU A 483 -29.22 -6.72 -7.65
C GLU A 483 -28.29 -7.35 -8.70
N GLU A 484 -27.25 -8.06 -8.27
CA GLU A 484 -26.30 -8.72 -9.18
C GLU A 484 -27.00 -9.78 -10.07
N ALA A 485 -27.95 -10.51 -9.52
CA ALA A 485 -28.70 -11.54 -10.22
C ALA A 485 -29.68 -10.93 -11.24
N LEU A 486 -30.33 -9.82 -10.86
CA LEU A 486 -31.23 -9.04 -11.69
C LEU A 486 -30.50 -8.34 -12.85
N ILE A 487 -29.33 -7.75 -12.61
CA ILE A 487 -28.49 -7.16 -13.66
C ILE A 487 -28.05 -8.22 -14.67
N LYS A 488 -27.68 -9.42 -14.20
CA LYS A 488 -27.32 -10.55 -15.09
C LYS A 488 -28.50 -10.98 -15.96
N LEU A 489 -29.71 -10.99 -15.41
CA LEU A 489 -30.95 -11.30 -16.11
C LEU A 489 -31.28 -10.22 -17.16
N ALA A 490 -31.23 -8.95 -16.79
CA ALA A 490 -31.47 -7.80 -17.68
C ALA A 490 -30.52 -7.78 -18.90
N ARG A 491 -29.25 -8.17 -18.72
CA ARG A 491 -28.30 -8.30 -19.83
C ARG A 491 -28.65 -9.41 -20.82
N ARG A 492 -29.35 -10.45 -20.37
CA ARG A 492 -29.67 -11.66 -21.15
C ARG A 492 -31.05 -11.57 -21.82
N ASP A 493 -32.01 -10.92 -21.18
CA ASP A 493 -33.34 -10.71 -21.73
C ASP A 493 -33.68 -9.21 -21.82
N ARG A 494 -33.58 -8.69 -23.05
CA ARG A 494 -33.81 -7.27 -23.36
C ARG A 494 -35.28 -6.84 -23.16
N ASN A 495 -36.23 -7.77 -23.09
CA ASN A 495 -37.65 -7.42 -22.93
C ASN A 495 -37.97 -7.08 -21.46
N ILE A 496 -37.29 -7.71 -20.51
CA ILE A 496 -37.49 -7.49 -19.07
C ILE A 496 -36.47 -6.52 -18.46
N ALA A 497 -35.36 -6.25 -19.17
CA ALA A 497 -34.33 -5.30 -18.74
C ALA A 497 -34.91 -3.94 -18.30
N PRO A 498 -35.82 -3.29 -19.06
CA PRO A 498 -36.35 -1.98 -18.64
C PRO A 498 -37.17 -2.03 -17.35
N ALA A 499 -37.82 -3.17 -17.07
CA ALA A 499 -38.59 -3.35 -15.84
C ALA A 499 -37.66 -3.58 -14.63
N ILE A 500 -36.58 -4.35 -14.82
CA ILE A 500 -35.54 -4.57 -13.80
C ILE A 500 -34.82 -3.26 -13.47
N ASP A 501 -34.41 -2.51 -14.50
CA ASP A 501 -33.74 -1.22 -14.32
C ASP A 501 -34.64 -0.24 -13.54
N SER A 502 -35.95 -0.25 -13.83
CA SER A 502 -36.92 0.58 -13.11
C SER A 502 -37.12 0.15 -11.65
N LEU A 503 -37.03 -1.15 -11.34
CA LEU A 503 -37.14 -1.67 -9.97
C LEU A 503 -35.90 -1.32 -9.14
N ILE A 504 -34.71 -1.42 -9.74
CA ILE A 504 -33.44 -1.03 -9.09
C ILE A 504 -33.45 0.47 -8.80
N GLU A 505 -33.80 1.29 -9.79
CA GLU A 505 -33.93 2.75 -9.62
C GLU A 505 -34.96 3.12 -8.54
N ALA A 506 -36.11 2.42 -8.50
CA ALA A 506 -37.12 2.64 -7.47
C ALA A 506 -36.64 2.25 -6.07
N SER A 507 -35.95 1.10 -5.92
CA SER A 507 -35.41 0.64 -4.65
C SER A 507 -34.36 1.59 -4.08
N GLU A 508 -33.45 2.09 -4.92
CA GLU A 508 -32.42 3.05 -4.51
C GLU A 508 -33.02 4.38 -4.01
N SER A 509 -34.20 4.76 -4.53
CA SER A 509 -34.90 5.97 -4.10
C SER A 509 -35.61 5.82 -2.74
N LEU A 510 -35.94 4.58 -2.35
CA LEU A 510 -36.66 4.23 -1.12
C LEU A 510 -35.73 4.02 0.08
N ASP A 511 -34.43 3.81 -0.12
CA ASP A 511 -33.43 3.69 0.96
C ASP A 511 -33.27 4.97 1.84
N SER A 512 -34.09 6.00 1.59
CA SER A 512 -34.13 7.25 2.36
C SER A 512 -35.28 7.37 3.36
N ARG A 513 -36.20 6.38 3.50
CA ARG A 513 -37.22 6.25 4.58
C ARG A 513 -37.94 4.88 4.56
N ASP A 514 -38.69 4.59 5.63
CA ASP A 514 -39.33 3.30 5.98
C ASP A 514 -39.82 2.41 4.82
N SER A 515 -39.63 1.09 5.01
CA SER A 515 -39.93 -0.04 4.12
C SER A 515 -41.40 -0.18 3.72
N SER A 516 -41.89 0.76 2.91
CA SER A 516 -43.24 0.73 2.34
C SER A 516 -43.22 0.01 0.98
N PRO A 517 -44.26 -0.78 0.63
CA PRO A 517 -44.32 -1.46 -0.67
C PRO A 517 -44.38 -0.47 -1.84
N ILE A 518 -43.57 -0.68 -2.89
CA ILE A 518 -43.60 0.13 -4.14
C ILE A 518 -45.01 0.07 -4.78
N SER A 519 -45.76 -1.00 -4.55
CA SER A 519 -47.10 -1.16 -5.10
C SER A 519 -48.09 -0.07 -4.68
N MET A 520 -47.95 0.53 -3.49
CA MET A 520 -48.90 1.54 -2.98
C MET A 520 -48.55 2.98 -3.38
N GLU A 521 -47.27 3.31 -3.59
CA GLU A 521 -46.82 4.66 -3.92
C GLU A 521 -46.81 4.96 -5.44
N PHE A 522 -46.74 3.93 -6.29
CA PHE A 522 -46.41 4.11 -7.73
C PHE A 522 -47.54 3.70 -8.71
N GLY A 523 -48.71 3.29 -8.21
CA GLY A 523 -49.91 2.99 -9.02
C GLY A 523 -49.71 1.82 -9.99
N LEU A 524 -49.09 0.74 -9.51
CA LEU A 524 -48.92 -0.51 -10.25
C LEU A 524 -50.14 -1.43 -10.02
N PRO A 525 -50.56 -2.23 -11.03
CA PRO A 525 -51.66 -3.18 -10.87
C PRO A 525 -51.41 -4.11 -9.69
N ALA A 526 -52.39 -4.25 -8.80
CA ALA A 526 -52.34 -5.25 -7.76
C ALA A 526 -52.19 -6.64 -8.41
N PRO A 527 -51.28 -7.50 -7.92
CA PRO A 527 -51.18 -8.87 -8.40
C PRO A 527 -52.54 -9.56 -8.23
N PRO A 528 -52.91 -10.51 -9.11
CA PRO A 528 -54.22 -11.15 -9.05
C PRO A 528 -54.45 -11.78 -7.68
N GLU A 529 -55.60 -11.50 -7.04
CA GLU A 529 -55.99 -11.89 -5.67
C GLU A 529 -55.90 -13.40 -5.35
N LYS A 530 -55.64 -14.24 -6.35
CA LYS A 530 -55.50 -15.70 -6.21
C LYS A 530 -54.23 -16.17 -6.90
N SER A 531 -53.09 -15.69 -6.41
CA SER A 531 -51.78 -16.16 -6.84
C SER A 531 -51.33 -17.32 -5.94
N HIS A 532 -50.67 -18.33 -6.52
CA HIS A 532 -50.13 -19.48 -5.76
C HIS A 532 -48.78 -19.17 -5.09
N PHE A 533 -48.32 -17.91 -5.11
CA PHE A 533 -47.03 -17.49 -4.58
C PHE A 533 -47.25 -16.73 -3.26
N ALA A 534 -46.62 -17.21 -2.19
CA ALA A 534 -46.73 -16.68 -0.84
C ALA A 534 -46.19 -15.24 -0.74
N PHE A 535 -45.19 -14.88 -1.55
CA PHE A 535 -44.69 -13.50 -1.66
C PHE A 535 -45.67 -12.49 -2.30
N LEU A 536 -46.81 -12.95 -2.82
CA LEU A 536 -47.89 -12.08 -3.33
C LEU A 536 -49.13 -12.11 -2.43
N ASP A 537 -49.17 -12.96 -1.41
CA ASP A 537 -50.30 -13.09 -0.48
C ASP A 537 -50.10 -12.15 0.74
N GLU A 538 -51.15 -11.41 1.11
CA GLU A 538 -51.15 -10.52 2.28
C GLU A 538 -51.22 -11.26 3.62
N GLY A 539 -51.67 -12.51 3.62
CA GLY A 539 -51.75 -13.35 4.83
C GLY A 539 -50.49 -14.16 5.16
N THR A 540 -49.44 -14.11 4.34
CA THR A 540 -48.21 -14.90 4.51
C THR A 540 -47.22 -14.22 5.45
N ASP A 541 -46.52 -15.00 6.28
CA ASP A 541 -45.43 -14.51 7.13
C ASP A 541 -44.34 -13.78 6.29
N PRO A 542 -43.88 -12.58 6.68
CA PRO A 542 -42.88 -11.83 5.92
C PRO A 542 -41.54 -12.54 5.71
N GLY A 543 -41.14 -13.43 6.62
CA GLY A 543 -39.96 -14.27 6.47
C GLY A 543 -40.15 -15.31 5.37
N ASP A 544 -41.27 -16.03 5.41
CA ASP A 544 -41.61 -17.05 4.41
C ASP A 544 -41.77 -16.46 3.00
N ALA A 545 -42.37 -15.27 2.90
CA ALA A 545 -42.50 -14.53 1.65
C ALA A 545 -41.13 -14.15 1.06
N ARG A 546 -40.19 -13.67 1.89
CA ARG A 546 -38.83 -13.31 1.44
C ARG A 546 -38.03 -14.53 0.98
N GLU A 547 -38.13 -15.64 1.71
CA GLU A 547 -37.44 -16.89 1.33
C GLU A 547 -37.96 -17.47 0.02
N GLU A 548 -39.29 -17.51 -0.16
CA GLU A 548 -39.87 -17.99 -1.42
C GLU A 548 -39.55 -17.05 -2.60
N LEU A 549 -39.53 -15.74 -2.38
CA LEU A 549 -39.13 -14.77 -3.42
C LEU A 549 -37.66 -14.95 -3.82
N ALA A 550 -36.76 -15.18 -2.86
CA ALA A 550 -35.35 -15.42 -3.14
C ALA A 550 -35.14 -16.70 -3.98
N GLU A 551 -35.86 -17.77 -3.68
CA GLU A 551 -35.83 -18.99 -4.47
C GLU A 551 -36.40 -18.76 -5.88
N ALA A 552 -37.47 -17.97 -5.99
CA ALA A 552 -38.09 -17.64 -7.27
C ALA A 552 -37.14 -16.82 -8.19
N VAL A 553 -36.41 -15.85 -7.62
CA VAL A 553 -35.38 -15.08 -8.34
C VAL A 553 -34.24 -15.99 -8.81
N SER A 554 -33.79 -16.94 -7.98
CA SER A 554 -32.75 -17.89 -8.37
C SER A 554 -33.18 -18.74 -9.58
N LEU A 555 -34.42 -19.25 -9.59
CA LEU A 555 -34.97 -20.03 -10.69
C LEU A 555 -35.09 -19.20 -11.98
N LEU A 556 -35.50 -17.93 -11.84
CA LEU A 556 -35.66 -17.00 -12.96
C LEU A 556 -34.33 -16.71 -13.68
N VAL A 557 -33.23 -16.62 -12.93
CA VAL A 557 -31.88 -16.32 -13.46
C VAL A 557 -31.19 -17.56 -14.04
N GLU A 558 -31.52 -18.76 -13.54
CA GLU A 558 -30.91 -20.02 -13.99
C GLU A 558 -31.30 -20.39 -15.44
N ARG A 559 -32.55 -20.10 -15.85
CA ARG A 559 -33.06 -20.49 -17.19
C ARG A 559 -32.28 -19.84 -18.35
N PRO A 560 -32.10 -18.51 -18.41
CA PRO A 560 -31.29 -17.88 -19.47
C PRO A 560 -29.82 -18.32 -19.47
N ALA A 561 -29.29 -18.75 -18.32
CA ALA A 561 -27.93 -19.29 -18.21
C ALA A 561 -27.79 -20.64 -18.93
N LEU A 562 -28.75 -21.54 -18.71
CA LEU A 562 -28.78 -22.86 -19.34
C LEU A 562 -29.06 -22.77 -20.84
N GLU A 563 -29.94 -21.85 -21.27
CA GLU A 563 -30.21 -21.60 -22.68
C GLU A 563 -28.96 -21.06 -23.41
N ALA A 564 -28.24 -20.09 -22.80
CA ALA A 564 -26.99 -19.58 -23.36
C ALA A 564 -25.88 -20.66 -23.41
N ALA A 565 -25.79 -21.50 -22.38
CA ALA A 565 -24.87 -22.64 -22.36
C ALA A 565 -25.19 -23.66 -23.46
N LEU A 566 -26.47 -23.92 -23.72
CA LEU A 566 -26.93 -24.81 -24.79
C LEU A 566 -26.55 -24.25 -26.17
N VAL A 567 -26.75 -22.95 -26.41
CA VAL A 567 -26.32 -22.28 -27.65
C VAL A 567 -24.79 -22.36 -27.82
N ALA A 568 -24.02 -22.18 -26.74
CA ALA A 568 -22.57 -22.30 -26.77
C ALA A 568 -22.10 -23.75 -27.03
N ALA A 569 -22.79 -24.75 -26.50
CA ALA A 569 -22.54 -26.16 -26.79
C ALA A 569 -22.94 -26.54 -28.23
N THR A 570 -23.98 -25.91 -28.80
CA THR A 570 -24.34 -26.07 -30.22
C THR A 570 -23.29 -25.48 -31.15
N LYS A 571 -22.73 -24.30 -30.81
CA LYS A 571 -21.63 -23.70 -31.61
C LYS A 571 -20.34 -24.52 -31.57
N ARG A 572 -20.10 -25.27 -30.49
CA ARG A 572 -18.91 -26.14 -30.34
C ARG A 572 -19.01 -27.46 -31.10
N PHE A 573 -20.20 -27.82 -31.60
CA PHE A 573 -20.45 -29.06 -32.32
C PHE A 573 -19.56 -29.25 -33.54
N GLU A 574 -19.22 -28.17 -34.26
CA GLU A 574 -18.33 -28.23 -35.44
C GLU A 574 -16.89 -28.65 -35.11
N ARG A 575 -16.46 -28.51 -33.85
CA ARG A 575 -15.08 -28.76 -33.40
C ARG A 575 -14.94 -29.98 -32.52
N ASP A 576 -15.99 -30.35 -31.80
CA ASP A 576 -16.04 -31.51 -30.91
C ASP A 576 -17.46 -32.09 -30.88
N PRO A 577 -17.81 -32.98 -31.84
CA PRO A 577 -19.16 -33.52 -31.96
C PRO A 577 -19.57 -34.39 -30.76
N GLU A 578 -18.68 -35.27 -30.29
CA GLU A 578 -19.00 -36.22 -29.20
C GLU A 578 -19.15 -35.50 -27.85
N GLY A 579 -18.22 -34.59 -27.52
CA GLY A 579 -18.30 -33.78 -26.30
C GLY A 579 -19.50 -32.82 -26.32
N SER A 580 -19.80 -32.23 -27.48
CA SER A 580 -20.95 -31.33 -27.63
C SER A 580 -22.30 -32.06 -27.52
N ILE A 581 -22.43 -33.29 -28.04
CA ILE A 581 -23.67 -34.09 -27.89
C ILE A 581 -23.90 -34.44 -26.42
N ALA A 582 -22.87 -34.91 -25.71
CA ALA A 582 -22.96 -35.25 -24.29
C ALA A 582 -23.27 -34.03 -23.41
N GLU A 583 -22.68 -32.87 -23.72
CA GLU A 583 -22.95 -31.60 -23.02
C GLU A 583 -24.36 -31.08 -23.33
N GLN A 584 -24.81 -31.11 -24.59
CA GLN A 584 -26.17 -30.74 -24.96
C GLN A 584 -27.23 -31.63 -24.29
N GLY A 585 -26.98 -32.94 -24.18
CA GLY A 585 -27.86 -33.88 -23.47
C GLY A 585 -28.05 -33.48 -22.00
N ARG A 586 -26.94 -33.28 -21.28
CA ARG A 586 -26.94 -32.84 -19.87
C ARG A 586 -27.63 -31.49 -19.67
N LEU A 587 -27.37 -30.52 -20.57
CA LEU A 587 -27.97 -29.18 -20.48
C LEU A 587 -29.48 -29.21 -20.76
N ARG A 588 -29.94 -30.02 -21.72
CA ARG A 588 -31.37 -30.20 -22.00
C ARG A 588 -32.10 -30.90 -20.85
N GLU A 589 -31.50 -31.91 -20.25
CA GLU A 589 -32.04 -32.59 -19.06
C GLU A 589 -32.17 -31.62 -17.88
N ARG A 590 -31.14 -30.81 -17.64
CA ARG A 590 -31.16 -29.78 -16.59
C ARG A 590 -32.19 -28.68 -16.88
N LEU A 591 -32.35 -28.26 -18.13
CA LEU A 591 -33.36 -27.29 -18.53
C LEU A 591 -34.78 -27.84 -18.37
N LEU A 592 -35.01 -29.13 -18.69
CA LEU A 592 -36.28 -29.81 -18.45
C LEU A 592 -36.60 -29.90 -16.95
N ALA A 593 -35.62 -30.30 -16.13
CA ALA A 593 -35.77 -30.34 -14.68
C ALA A 593 -36.07 -28.94 -14.08
N LEU A 594 -35.39 -27.90 -14.57
CA LEU A 594 -35.67 -26.52 -14.18
C LEU A 594 -37.08 -26.08 -14.57
N ASN A 595 -37.52 -26.40 -15.79
CA ASN A 595 -38.88 -26.08 -16.25
C ASN A 595 -39.95 -26.80 -15.42
N GLU A 596 -39.73 -28.05 -15.03
CA GLU A 596 -40.64 -28.75 -14.10
C GLU A 596 -40.64 -28.11 -12.71
N ARG A 597 -39.48 -27.71 -12.18
CA ARG A 597 -39.40 -26.95 -10.92
C ARG A 597 -40.17 -25.64 -10.99
N VAL A 598 -40.01 -24.87 -12.07
CA VAL A 598 -40.75 -23.61 -12.29
C VAL A 598 -42.26 -23.84 -12.42
N LYS A 599 -42.70 -24.91 -13.08
CA LYS A 599 -44.14 -25.28 -13.18
C LYS A 599 -44.75 -25.69 -11.85
N LEU A 600 -43.97 -26.33 -10.98
CA LEU A 600 -44.40 -26.80 -9.65
C LEU A 600 -44.21 -25.74 -8.55
N PHE A 601 -43.46 -24.68 -8.83
CA PHE A 601 -43.17 -23.59 -7.89
C PHE A 601 -44.45 -22.90 -7.41
N GLY A 602 -44.55 -22.61 -6.11
CA GLY A 602 -45.75 -22.04 -5.46
C GLY A 602 -46.89 -23.05 -5.20
N ARG A 603 -47.02 -24.12 -6.00
CA ARG A 603 -48.11 -25.11 -5.83
C ARG A 603 -47.97 -26.00 -4.59
N SER A 604 -46.74 -26.24 -4.13
CA SER A 604 -46.46 -27.07 -2.94
C SER A 604 -46.73 -26.35 -1.61
N ARG A 605 -46.55 -25.02 -1.54
CA ARG A 605 -46.73 -24.23 -0.31
C ARG A 605 -48.18 -23.75 -0.13
N ALA A 606 -48.89 -23.48 -1.23
CA ALA A 606 -50.33 -23.16 -1.21
C ALA A 606 -51.22 -24.31 -0.67
N ALA A 607 -50.74 -25.55 -0.69
CA ALA A 607 -51.44 -26.70 -0.10
C ALA A 607 -51.25 -26.81 1.43
N MET A 608 -50.17 -26.25 1.99
CA MET A 608 -49.89 -26.27 3.44
C MET A 608 -50.49 -25.08 4.20
N ALA A 609 -50.88 -24.00 3.49
CA ALA A 609 -51.37 -22.75 4.08
C ALA A 609 -52.91 -22.59 4.12
N ARG A 610 -53.70 -23.65 3.90
CA ARG A 610 -55.16 -23.59 4.10
C ARG A 610 -55.50 -24.03 5.53
N PRO A 611 -55.98 -23.15 6.43
CA PRO A 611 -56.58 -23.61 7.67
C PRO A 611 -57.84 -24.42 7.35
N ALA A 612 -57.96 -25.59 7.97
CA ALA A 612 -59.17 -26.38 7.92
C ALA A 612 -60.33 -25.55 8.49
N ASN A 613 -61.29 -25.20 7.64
CA ASN A 613 -62.58 -24.67 8.07
C ASN A 613 -63.31 -25.79 8.83
N LEU A 614 -63.13 -25.85 10.14
CA LEU A 614 -64.02 -26.59 11.03
C LEU A 614 -65.19 -25.67 11.36
N THR A 615 -66.32 -26.00 10.75
CA THR A 615 -67.66 -25.52 11.09
C THR A 615 -67.92 -25.68 12.59
N HIS A 616 -67.98 -24.59 13.34
CA HIS A 616 -68.68 -24.57 14.63
C HIS A 616 -70.11 -24.12 14.37
N THR A 617 -71.02 -25.08 14.32
CA THR A 617 -72.46 -24.85 14.46
C THR A 617 -72.71 -24.27 15.85
N ALA A 618 -73.46 -23.17 15.87
CA ALA A 618 -74.02 -22.58 17.07
C ALA A 618 -75.04 -23.54 17.69
N ASP A 619 -74.88 -23.86 18.97
CA ASP A 619 -75.98 -24.27 19.83
C ASP A 619 -76.13 -23.24 20.95
N THR A 620 -77.32 -22.66 20.96
CA THR A 620 -77.89 -21.69 21.88
C THR A 620 -78.37 -22.36 23.16
N VAL A 621 -78.03 -21.81 24.34
CA VAL A 621 -78.87 -21.91 25.55
C VAL A 621 -78.77 -20.59 26.35
N PRO A 622 -79.88 -20.04 26.87
CA PRO A 622 -79.97 -18.66 27.38
C PRO A 622 -79.79 -18.55 28.91
N ALA A 623 -79.73 -17.31 29.39
CA ALA A 623 -79.65 -16.94 30.80
C ALA A 623 -81.05 -16.76 31.44
N ASP A 624 -81.22 -17.29 32.67
CA ASP A 624 -82.08 -16.82 33.79
C ASP A 624 -81.80 -17.78 34.98
N ALA A 625 -81.38 -17.37 36.19
CA ALA A 625 -82.02 -16.59 37.27
C ALA A 625 -82.72 -17.47 38.35
N ALA A 626 -82.26 -17.33 39.62
CA ALA A 626 -82.89 -17.73 40.92
C ALA A 626 -83.12 -19.26 41.14
N GLU A 627 -83.11 -19.90 42.32
CA GLU A 627 -83.45 -19.62 43.74
C GLU A 627 -82.65 -20.63 44.64
N THR A 628 -82.22 -20.27 45.85
CA THR A 628 -82.60 -20.88 47.17
C THR A 628 -83.35 -22.21 47.06
N GLU A 629 -82.92 -23.34 47.63
CA GLU A 629 -82.68 -23.69 49.04
C GLU A 629 -81.78 -24.95 49.11
#